data_AF-A0A0A5GL05-F1
#
_entry.id   AF-A0A0A5GL05-F1
#
_cell.length_a   1.000
_cell.length_b   1.000
_cell.length_c   1.000
_cell.angle_alpha   90.00
_cell.angle_beta   90.00
_cell.angle_gamma   90.00
#
_symmetry.space_group_name_H-M   'P 1'
#
loop_
_entity.id
_entity.type
_entity.pdbx_description
1 polymer ?
#
loop_
_entity_poly.entity_id
_entity_poly.type
_entity_poly.pdbx_seq_one_letter_code
_entity_poly.pdbx_strand_id
1 'polypeptide(L)'
;MQSIWKVGLAGHEQREMLLNHFIDRFKNGMDEKNYTLIRYDMIVGLRKLYDEVKDEQIKEIAMDLIEYEQDSKYQKKYMSAWK
;
A
#
# COMPACT_ATOMS: atom_id res chain seq x y z
N MET A 1 -5.99 -0.79 9.92
CA MET A 1 -6.21 -1.91 8.98
C MET A 1 -5.03 -2.90 8.97
N GLN A 2 -4.48 -3.28 10.14
CA GLN A 2 -3.14 -3.90 10.19
C GLN A 2 -3.05 -5.38 9.75
N SER A 3 -4.18 -6.01 9.39
CA SER A 3 -4.22 -7.43 9.02
C SER A 3 -4.72 -7.70 7.59
N ILE A 4 -5.23 -6.68 6.88
CA ILE A 4 -5.84 -6.88 5.56
C ILE A 4 -4.82 -7.38 4.52
N TRP A 5 -3.54 -7.02 4.68
CA TRP A 5 -2.47 -7.48 3.81
C TRP A 5 -2.25 -9.00 3.85
N LYS A 6 -2.66 -9.67 4.95
CA LYS A 6 -2.56 -11.14 5.08
C LYS A 6 -3.45 -11.88 4.08
N VAL A 7 -4.48 -11.21 3.53
CA VAL A 7 -5.31 -11.77 2.45
C VAL A 7 -4.44 -12.09 1.22
N GLY A 8 -3.43 -11.27 0.93
CA GLY A 8 -2.49 -11.50 -0.18
C GLY A 8 -1.54 -12.68 0.02
N LEU A 9 -1.52 -13.30 1.22
CA LEU A 9 -0.78 -14.53 1.49
C LEU A 9 -1.60 -15.79 1.16
N ALA A 10 -2.91 -15.68 1.00
CA ALA A 10 -3.80 -16.82 0.79
C ALA A 10 -3.67 -17.46 -0.60
N GLY A 11 -3.13 -16.72 -1.58
CA GLY A 11 -2.96 -17.17 -2.95
C GLY A 11 -2.72 -16.02 -3.92
N HIS A 12 -2.43 -16.35 -5.18
CA HIS A 12 -2.17 -15.36 -6.24
C HIS A 12 -3.41 -14.49 -6.53
N GLU A 13 -4.58 -15.09 -6.66
CA GLU A 13 -5.84 -14.37 -6.94
C GLU A 13 -6.16 -13.39 -5.80
N GLN A 14 -6.02 -13.81 -4.55
CA GLN A 14 -6.27 -12.96 -3.38
C GLN A 14 -5.25 -11.81 -3.29
N ARG A 15 -4.01 -12.05 -3.75
CA ARG A 15 -2.99 -11.01 -3.86
C ARG A 15 -3.37 -9.96 -4.90
N GLU A 16 -3.71 -10.37 -6.12
CA GLU A 16 -4.13 -9.43 -7.17
C GLU A 16 -5.35 -8.60 -6.74
N MET A 17 -6.36 -9.24 -6.14
CA MET A 17 -7.53 -8.54 -5.61
C MET A 17 -7.15 -7.51 -4.54
N LEU A 18 -6.27 -7.87 -3.61
CA LEU A 18 -5.78 -6.97 -2.56
C LEU A 18 -5.01 -5.79 -3.15
N LEU A 19 -4.10 -6.04 -4.09
CA LEU A 19 -3.28 -5.01 -4.74
C LEU A 19 -4.17 -4.02 -5.51
N ASN A 20 -5.11 -4.53 -6.31
CA ASN A 20 -6.07 -3.69 -7.04
C ASN A 20 -6.93 -2.85 -6.10
N HIS A 21 -7.43 -3.44 -5.01
CA HIS A 21 -8.19 -2.70 -3.99
C HIS A 21 -7.36 -1.59 -3.33
N PHE A 22 -6.08 -1.87 -3.04
CA PHE A 22 -5.18 -0.89 -2.45
C PHE A 22 -4.89 0.27 -3.41
N ILE A 23 -4.62 -0.02 -4.68
CA ILE A 23 -4.36 1.00 -5.70
C ILE A 23 -5.58 1.90 -5.87
N ASP A 24 -6.76 1.32 -6.06
CA ASP A 24 -8.01 2.06 -6.23
C ASP A 24 -8.28 2.94 -5.02
N ARG A 25 -8.23 2.38 -3.81
CA ARG A 25 -8.54 3.11 -2.59
C ARG A 25 -7.50 4.19 -2.27
N PHE A 26 -6.22 3.97 -2.59
CA PHE A 26 -5.18 4.98 -2.39
C PHE A 26 -5.43 6.20 -3.28
N LYS A 27 -5.78 5.98 -4.56
CA LYS A 27 -6.01 7.05 -5.55
C LYS A 27 -7.35 7.75 -5.34
N ASN A 28 -8.42 7.01 -5.05
CA ASN A 28 -9.79 7.52 -5.04
C ASN A 28 -10.34 7.81 -3.62
N GLY A 29 -9.72 7.31 -2.55
CA GLY A 29 -10.22 7.43 -1.17
C GLY A 29 -9.92 8.75 -0.45
N MET A 30 -9.72 9.86 -1.17
CA MET A 30 -9.31 11.15 -0.58
C MET A 30 -10.40 11.85 0.24
N ASP A 31 -11.68 11.50 0.02
CA ASP A 31 -12.81 12.10 0.73
C ASP A 31 -12.99 11.57 2.17
N GLU A 32 -12.22 10.56 2.56
CA GLU A 32 -12.24 10.01 3.91
C GLU A 32 -11.51 10.95 4.90
N LYS A 33 -12.15 11.27 6.03
CA LYS A 33 -11.62 12.20 7.07
C LYS A 33 -10.19 11.87 7.55
N ASN A 34 -9.75 10.62 7.41
CA ASN A 34 -8.43 10.13 7.80
C ASN A 34 -7.65 9.48 6.64
N TYR A 35 -7.85 9.92 5.39
CA TYR A 35 -7.27 9.28 4.20
C TYR A 35 -5.74 9.10 4.29
N THR A 36 -5.01 10.05 4.88
CA THR A 36 -3.54 9.96 5.04
C THR A 36 -3.09 8.83 5.98
N LEU A 37 -3.88 8.52 7.02
CA LEU A 37 -3.60 7.39 7.91
C LEU A 37 -3.88 6.06 7.19
N ILE A 38 -4.95 6.02 6.39
CA ILE A 38 -5.33 4.85 5.59
C ILE A 38 -4.26 4.54 4.53
N ARG A 39 -3.82 5.56 3.79
CA ARG A 39 -2.72 5.46 2.84
C ARG A 39 -1.44 4.96 3.50
N TYR A 40 -1.09 5.50 4.67
CA TYR A 40 0.07 5.01 5.42
C TYR A 40 -0.06 3.52 5.81
N ASP A 41 -1.22 3.11 6.33
CA ASP A 41 -1.53 1.72 6.66
C ASP A 41 -1.39 0.79 5.44
N MET A 42 -1.84 1.24 4.26
CA MET A 42 -1.69 0.50 3.00
C MET A 42 -0.23 0.33 2.61
N ILE A 43 0.56 1.41 2.63
CA ILE A 43 2.00 1.37 2.31
C ILE A 43 2.75 0.42 3.25
N VAL A 44 2.45 0.45 4.55
CA VAL A 44 3.02 -0.48 5.52
C VAL A 44 2.54 -1.91 5.25
N GLY A 45 1.28 -2.11 4.88
CA GLY A 45 0.71 -3.40 4.50
C GLY A 45 1.41 -4.01 3.29
N LEU A 46 1.66 -3.22 2.25
CA LEU A 46 2.41 -3.64 1.07
C LEU A 46 3.85 -4.05 1.43
N ARG A 47 4.50 -3.32 2.35
CA ARG A 47 5.86 -3.68 2.80
C ARG A 47 5.89 -5.04 3.49
N LYS A 48 4.95 -5.27 4.41
CA LYS A 48 4.82 -6.55 5.12
C LYS A 48 4.54 -7.70 4.15
N LEU A 49 3.67 -7.48 3.17
CA LEU A 49 3.37 -8.48 2.16
C LEU A 49 4.63 -8.80 1.34
N TYR A 50 5.33 -7.77 0.85
CA TYR A 50 6.61 -7.94 0.14
C TYR A 50 7.63 -8.70 0.99
N ASP A 51 7.72 -8.43 2.29
CA ASP A 51 8.68 -9.10 3.15
C ASP A 51 8.43 -10.61 3.30
N GLU A 52 7.17 -11.06 3.15
CA GLU A 52 6.81 -12.48 3.17
C GLU A 52 6.94 -13.15 1.79
N VAL A 53 6.54 -12.48 0.70
CA VAL A 53 6.42 -13.12 -0.62
C VAL A 53 7.56 -12.76 -1.59
N LYS A 54 8.32 -11.69 -1.28
CA LYS A 54 9.45 -11.16 -2.07
C LYS A 54 9.14 -10.95 -3.56
N ASP A 55 7.90 -10.54 -3.82
CA ASP A 55 7.37 -10.29 -5.16
C ASP A 55 7.60 -8.83 -5.55
N GLU A 56 8.41 -8.59 -6.58
CA GLU A 56 8.79 -7.23 -6.97
C GLU A 56 7.63 -6.38 -7.47
N GLN A 57 6.55 -7.00 -7.98
CA GLN A 57 5.35 -6.26 -8.37
C GLN A 57 4.78 -5.45 -7.18
N ILE A 58 4.86 -5.99 -5.96
CA ILE A 58 4.36 -5.32 -4.76
C ILE A 58 5.19 -4.08 -4.44
N LYS A 59 6.51 -4.19 -4.63
CA LYS A 59 7.42 -3.08 -4.39
C LYS A 59 7.23 -1.99 -5.43
N GLU A 60 7.10 -2.34 -6.71
CA GLU A 60 6.80 -1.39 -7.79
C GLU A 60 5.50 -0.62 -7.49
N ILE A 61 4.41 -1.33 -7.18
CA ILE A 61 3.13 -0.71 -6.79
C ILE A 61 3.31 0.23 -5.60
N ALA A 62 4.07 -0.16 -4.58
CA ALA A 62 4.27 0.69 -3.42
C ALA A 62 5.06 1.96 -3.76
N MET A 63 6.10 1.86 -4.60
CA MET A 63 6.85 3.03 -5.06
C MET A 63 5.97 3.97 -5.88
N ASP A 64 5.18 3.44 -6.82
CA ASP A 64 4.26 4.23 -7.64
C ASP A 64 3.23 4.99 -6.78
N LEU A 65 2.69 4.34 -5.74
CA LEU A 65 1.75 4.99 -4.82
C LEU A 65 2.43 6.06 -3.95
N ILE A 66 3.69 5.86 -3.56
CA ILE A 66 4.48 6.87 -2.84
C ILE A 66 4.74 8.09 -3.74
N GLU A 67 5.10 7.87 -5.00
CA GLU A 67 5.34 8.94 -5.97
C GLU A 67 4.06 9.69 -6.34
N TYR A 68 2.92 9.00 -6.35
CA TYR A 68 1.60 9.61 -6.58
C TYR A 68 1.17 10.59 -5.47
N GLU A 69 1.69 10.44 -4.24
CA GLU A 69 1.37 11.35 -3.13
C GLU A 69 1.95 12.75 -3.38
N GLN A 70 1.06 13.74 -3.53
CA GLN A 70 1.45 15.13 -3.83
C GLN A 70 1.94 15.88 -2.59
N ASP A 71 1.53 15.48 -1.39
CA ASP A 71 2.03 16.09 -0.17
C ASP A 71 3.42 15.52 0.18
N SER A 72 4.46 16.34 -0.03
CA SER A 72 5.86 16.02 0.24
C SER A 72 6.14 15.51 1.67
N LYS A 73 5.34 15.93 2.67
CA LYS A 73 5.45 15.45 4.05
C LYS A 73 5.03 13.99 4.14
N TYR A 74 3.90 13.64 3.53
CA TYR A 74 3.38 12.28 3.53
C TYR A 74 4.16 11.37 2.60
N GLN A 75 4.58 11.84 1.43
CA GLN A 75 5.49 11.10 0.54
C GLN A 75 6.76 10.66 1.28
N LYS A 76 7.43 11.57 2.00
CA LYS A 76 8.62 11.22 2.82
C LYS A 76 8.29 10.23 3.93
N LYS A 77 7.13 10.38 4.57
CA LYS A 77 6.65 9.45 5.60
C LYS A 77 6.43 8.05 5.02
N TYR A 78 5.81 7.94 3.85
CA TYR A 78 5.54 6.66 3.21
C TYR A 78 6.84 6.00 2.75
N MET A 79 7.75 6.77 2.16
CA MET A 79 9.09 6.31 1.79
C MET A 79 9.88 5.79 2.99
N SER A 80 9.74 6.40 4.16
CA SER A 80 10.41 5.93 5.39
C SER A 80 9.92 4.55 5.86
N ALA A 81 8.73 4.12 5.44
CA ALA A 81 8.23 2.77 5.72
C ALA A 81 8.83 1.70 4.78
N TRP A 82 9.50 2.13 3.70
CA TRP A 82 10.09 1.27 2.67
C TRP A 82 11.62 1.30 2.61
N LYS A 83 12.26 2.19 3.39
CA LYS A 83 13.69 2.14 3.68
C LYS A 83 14.03 0.91 4.51
#